data_AF-A0A060I7S4-F1
#
_entry.id   AF-A0A060I7S4-F1
#
_cell.length_a   1.000
_cell.length_b   1.000
_cell.length_c   1.000
_cell.angle_alpha   90.00
_cell.angle_beta   90.00
_cell.angle_gamma   90.00
#
_symmetry.space_group_name_H-M   'P 1'
#
loop_
_entity.id
_entity.type
_entity.pdbx_description
1 polymer ?
#
loop_
_entity_poly.entity_id
_entity_poly.type
_entity_poly.pdbx_seq_one_letter_code
_entity_poly.pdbx_strand_id
1 'polypeptide(L)'
;MTLVTVASCPAYQELLKKAGSVVANHFVAAYSNRMSIDETPAEMVARHVLEGERHLANQTALIERLRRMGLPTEGAEKFLERFYLLQAQHEEHMHRMSEECELGLRDKQGNLLPRHQP
;
A
#
# COMPACT_ATOMS: atom_id res chain seq x y z
N MET A 1 -9.00 18.18 -16.80
CA MET A 1 -8.85 17.12 -15.77
C MET A 1 -8.12 15.97 -16.41
N THR A 2 -6.82 15.84 -16.17
CA THR A 2 -5.99 14.80 -16.77
C THR A 2 -6.10 13.56 -15.90
N LEU A 3 -6.61 12.47 -16.46
CA LEU A 3 -6.68 11.15 -15.84
C LEU A 3 -5.26 10.70 -15.44
N VAL A 4 -4.96 10.68 -14.15
CA VAL A 4 -3.75 10.01 -13.64
C VAL A 4 -4.09 8.52 -13.61
N THR A 5 -3.72 7.82 -14.67
CA THR A 5 -3.81 6.35 -14.71
C THR A 5 -2.80 5.75 -13.74
N VAL A 6 -3.17 4.63 -13.10
CA VAL A 6 -2.40 3.90 -12.07
C VAL A 6 -0.94 3.64 -12.47
N ALA A 7 -0.66 3.56 -13.78
CA ALA A 7 0.68 3.39 -14.36
C ALA A 7 1.67 4.55 -14.06
N SER A 8 1.18 5.71 -13.65
CA SER A 8 2.00 6.90 -13.36
C SER A 8 2.31 7.10 -11.88
N CYS A 9 1.76 6.26 -10.98
CA CYS A 9 2.06 6.36 -9.55
C CYS A 9 3.49 5.87 -9.26
N PRO A 10 4.39 6.69 -8.68
CA PRO A 10 5.78 6.29 -8.41
C PRO A 10 5.88 5.10 -7.46
N ALA A 11 4.99 5.01 -6.47
CA ALA A 11 4.90 3.87 -5.55
C ALA A 11 4.49 2.57 -6.28
N TYR A 12 3.58 2.68 -7.26
CA TYR A 12 3.18 1.57 -8.13
C TYR A 12 4.33 1.10 -9.02
N GLN A 13 5.10 2.02 -9.60
CA GLN A 13 6.27 1.69 -10.41
C GLN A 13 7.37 1.01 -9.59
N GLU A 14 7.58 1.38 -8.34
CA GLU A 14 8.54 0.71 -7.44
C GLU A 14 8.05 -0.66 -6.95
N LEU A 15 6.75 -0.82 -6.71
CA LEU A 15 6.16 -2.11 -6.36
C LEU A 15 6.29 -3.13 -7.51
N LEU A 16 6.03 -2.71 -8.75
CA LEU A 16 6.20 -3.57 -9.94
C LEU A 16 7.64 -4.01 -10.17
N LYS A 17 8.63 -3.18 -9.81
CA LYS A 17 10.06 -3.55 -9.90
C LYS A 17 10.47 -4.60 -8.87
N LYS A 18 9.80 -4.63 -7.70
CA LYS A 18 10.18 -5.49 -6.56
C LYS A 18 9.36 -6.79 -6.45
N ALA A 19 8.11 -6.78 -6.91
CA ALA A 19 7.25 -7.97 -6.91
C ALA A 19 7.36 -8.69 -8.26
N GLY A 20 7.77 -9.96 -8.27
CA GLY A 20 7.77 -10.78 -9.48
C GLY A 20 6.41 -10.78 -10.19
N SER A 21 6.41 -10.90 -11.52
CA SER A 21 5.28 -10.49 -12.38
C SER A 21 3.93 -11.14 -12.07
N VAL A 22 3.90 -12.37 -11.54
CA VAL A 22 2.64 -13.08 -11.24
C VAL A 22 1.96 -12.53 -9.98
N VAL A 23 2.74 -12.25 -8.93
CA VAL A 23 2.21 -11.65 -7.69
C VAL A 23 1.82 -10.20 -7.94
N ALA A 24 2.62 -9.48 -8.73
CA ALA A 24 2.31 -8.14 -9.20
C ALA A 24 0.98 -8.12 -9.97
N ASN A 25 0.79 -8.99 -10.97
CA ASN A 25 -0.43 -9.01 -11.78
C ASN A 25 -1.70 -9.37 -10.97
N HIS A 26 -1.60 -10.27 -9.99
CA HIS A 26 -2.74 -10.61 -9.13
C HIS A 26 -3.09 -9.47 -8.17
N PHE A 27 -2.08 -8.79 -7.60
CA PHE A 27 -2.28 -7.58 -6.81
C PHE A 27 -2.88 -6.45 -7.66
N VAL A 28 -2.40 -6.26 -8.89
CA VAL A 28 -2.86 -5.23 -9.84
C VAL A 28 -4.33 -5.43 -10.22
N ALA A 29 -4.75 -6.67 -10.50
CA ALA A 29 -6.14 -6.97 -10.81
C ALA A 29 -7.07 -6.73 -9.60
N ALA A 30 -6.62 -7.08 -8.39
CA ALA A 30 -7.38 -6.86 -7.16
C ALA A 30 -7.45 -5.37 -6.77
N TYR A 31 -6.37 -4.60 -6.99
CA TYR A 31 -6.31 -3.16 -6.74
C TYR A 31 -7.14 -2.37 -7.74
N SER A 32 -7.06 -2.68 -9.03
CA SER A 32 -7.78 -1.94 -10.08
C SER A 32 -9.30 -2.08 -9.97
N ASN A 33 -9.78 -3.18 -9.39
CA ASN A 33 -11.21 -3.46 -9.22
C ASN A 33 -11.81 -2.90 -7.91
N ARG A 34 -10.98 -2.33 -7.04
CA ARG A 34 -11.37 -1.83 -5.70
C ARG A 34 -11.22 -0.32 -5.53
N MET A 35 -10.66 0.37 -6.53
CA MET A 35 -10.52 1.81 -6.57
C MET A 35 -11.89 2.44 -6.86
N SER A 36 -12.48 3.09 -5.87
CA SER A 36 -13.58 4.02 -6.09
C SER A 36 -13.03 5.21 -6.89
N ILE A 37 -13.76 5.64 -7.92
CA ILE A 37 -13.38 6.77 -8.78
C ILE A 37 -13.27 8.08 -7.98
N ASP A 38 -13.80 8.10 -6.76
CA ASP A 38 -13.94 9.29 -5.91
C ASP A 38 -13.00 9.31 -4.68
N GLU A 39 -12.11 8.32 -4.50
CA GLU A 39 -11.21 8.28 -3.33
C GLU A 39 -10.02 9.25 -3.50
N THR A 40 -9.80 10.12 -2.51
CA THR A 40 -8.65 11.04 -2.51
C THR A 40 -7.34 10.29 -2.23
N PRO A 41 -6.18 10.85 -2.62
CA PRO A 41 -4.88 10.26 -2.26
C PRO A 41 -4.71 9.96 -0.77
N ALA A 42 -5.19 10.85 0.10
CA ALA A 42 -5.11 10.66 1.55
C ALA A 42 -6.00 9.50 2.04
N GLU A 43 -7.23 9.43 1.55
CA GLU A 43 -8.17 8.33 1.88
C GLU A 43 -7.64 6.98 1.39
N MET A 44 -7.07 6.94 0.18
CA MET A 44 -6.46 5.75 -0.40
C MET A 44 -5.34 5.20 0.47
N VAL A 45 -4.42 6.07 0.90
CA VAL A 45 -3.27 5.66 1.74
C VAL A 45 -3.74 5.19 3.11
N ALA A 46 -4.68 5.90 3.74
CA ALA A 46 -5.27 5.49 5.02
C ALA A 46 -5.95 4.11 4.92
N ARG A 47 -6.74 3.88 3.85
CA ARG A 47 -7.39 2.59 3.60
C ARG A 47 -6.37 1.48 3.40
N HIS A 48 -5.28 1.72 2.67
CA HIS A 48 -4.24 0.71 2.42
C HIS A 48 -3.47 0.33 3.68
N VAL A 49 -3.18 1.29 4.57
CA VAL A 49 -2.59 1.01 5.88
C VAL A 49 -3.52 0.10 6.68
N LEU A 50 -4.80 0.44 6.80
CA LEU A 50 -5.78 -0.35 7.56
C LEU A 50 -6.04 -1.74 6.98
N GLU A 51 -6.16 -1.85 5.65
CA GLU A 51 -6.31 -3.14 4.98
C GLU A 51 -5.07 -4.02 5.19
N GLY A 52 -3.89 -3.42 5.14
CA GLY A 52 -2.62 -4.10 5.37
C GLY A 52 -2.47 -4.64 6.79
N GLU A 53 -2.81 -3.85 7.82
CA GLU A 53 -2.86 -4.29 9.22
C GLU A 53 -3.77 -5.51 9.40
N ARG A 54 -4.97 -5.46 8.82
CA ARG A 54 -5.94 -6.57 8.88
C ARG A 54 -5.39 -7.82 8.19
N HIS A 55 -4.74 -7.67 7.02
CA HIS A 55 -4.15 -8.81 6.32
C HIS A 55 -2.99 -9.41 7.10
N LEU A 56 -2.12 -8.60 7.71
CA LEU A 56 -1.03 -9.08 8.54
C LEU A 56 -1.53 -9.85 9.76
N ALA A 57 -2.56 -9.34 10.45
CA ALA A 57 -3.18 -10.03 11.58
C ALA A 57 -3.74 -11.40 11.16
N ASN A 58 -4.47 -11.46 10.05
CA ASN A 58 -5.05 -12.69 9.52
C ASN A 58 -3.98 -13.71 9.10
N GLN A 59 -2.93 -13.27 8.40
CA GLN A 59 -1.85 -14.16 7.95
C GLN A 59 -1.03 -14.68 9.13
N THR A 60 -0.77 -13.82 10.13
CA THR A 60 -0.08 -14.22 11.36
C THR A 60 -0.86 -15.30 12.12
N ALA A 61 -2.18 -15.10 12.28
CA ALA A 61 -3.05 -16.07 12.93
C ALA A 61 -3.13 -17.40 12.16
N LEU A 62 -3.17 -17.35 10.82
CA LEU A 62 -3.19 -18.54 9.98
C LEU A 62 -1.88 -19.33 10.09
N ILE A 63 -0.73 -18.66 9.99
CA ILE A 63 0.59 -19.29 10.13
C ILE A 63 0.72 -19.97 11.49
N GLU A 64 0.32 -19.29 12.57
CA GLU A 64 0.37 -19.85 13.91
C GLU A 64 -0.54 -21.09 14.05
N ARG A 65 -1.74 -21.06 13.44
CA ARG A 65 -2.63 -22.24 13.40
C ARG A 65 -1.99 -23.41 12.64
N LEU A 66 -1.39 -23.17 11.49
CA LEU A 66 -0.73 -24.21 10.68
C LEU A 66 0.46 -24.81 11.41
N ARG A 67 1.27 -23.98 12.08
CA ARG A 67 2.40 -24.40 12.91
C ARG A 67 1.97 -25.36 14.02
N ARG A 68 0.88 -25.03 14.73
CA ARG A 68 0.32 -25.91 15.78
C ARG A 68 -0.19 -27.26 15.26
N MET A 69 -0.56 -27.33 13.98
CA MET A 69 -0.95 -28.57 13.31
C MET A 69 0.26 -29.38 12.81
N GLY A 70 1.49 -28.90 13.01
CA GLY A 70 2.70 -29.52 12.47
C GLY A 70 2.83 -29.40 10.95
N LEU A 71 2.11 -28.46 10.33
CA LEU A 71 2.17 -28.21 8.90
C LEU A 71 3.33 -27.25 8.58
N PRO A 72 3.98 -27.38 7.41
CA PRO A 72 5.10 -26.53 7.03
C PRO A 72 4.65 -25.07 6.84
N THR A 73 5.39 -24.14 7.45
CA THR A 73 5.08 -22.70 7.42
C THR A 73 6.24 -21.83 6.92
N GLU A 74 7.43 -22.38 6.65
CA GLU A 74 8.62 -21.56 6.39
C GLU A 74 8.46 -20.66 5.16
N GLY A 75 7.77 -21.15 4.12
CA GLY A 75 7.46 -20.35 2.94
C GLY A 75 6.53 -19.17 3.26
N ALA A 76 5.48 -19.43 4.04
CA ALA A 76 4.49 -18.43 4.42
C ALA A 76 5.10 -17.35 5.34
N GLU A 77 5.97 -17.74 6.26
CA GLU A 77 6.70 -16.83 7.16
C GLU A 77 7.59 -15.85 6.37
N LYS A 78 8.36 -16.35 5.39
CA LYS A 78 9.17 -15.50 4.51
C LYS A 78 8.35 -14.50 3.69
N PHE A 79 7.14 -14.87 3.28
CA PHE A 79 6.23 -13.93 2.61
C PHE A 79 5.65 -12.92 3.60
N LEU A 80 5.31 -13.36 4.82
CA LEU A 80 4.79 -12.48 5.86
C LEU A 80 5.81 -11.38 6.24
N GLU A 81 7.10 -11.71 6.33
CA GLU A 81 8.17 -10.71 6.54
C GLU A 81 8.17 -9.62 5.46
N ARG A 82 7.98 -9.99 4.19
CA ARG A 82 7.88 -9.02 3.08
C ARG A 82 6.65 -8.15 3.21
N PHE A 83 5.53 -8.70 3.67
CA PHE A 83 4.31 -7.91 3.90
C PHE A 83 4.47 -6.93 5.06
N TYR A 84 5.17 -7.30 6.14
CA TYR A 84 5.51 -6.35 7.20
C TYR A 84 6.38 -5.20 6.69
N LEU A 85 7.36 -5.47 5.82
CA LEU A 85 8.18 -4.41 5.21
C LEU A 85 7.34 -3.47 4.33
N LEU A 86 6.42 -4.03 3.52
CA LEU A 86 5.52 -3.23 2.69
C LEU A 86 4.55 -2.40 3.53
N GLN A 87 4.05 -2.94 4.64
CA GLN A 87 3.19 -2.22 5.57
C GLN A 87 3.92 -1.01 6.16
N ALA A 88 5.16 -1.18 6.63
CA ALA A 88 5.96 -0.07 7.14
C ALA A 88 6.16 1.04 6.09
N GLN A 89 6.31 0.68 4.82
CA GLN A 89 6.40 1.67 3.72
C GLN A 89 5.08 2.43 3.51
N HIS A 90 3.94 1.78 3.67
CA HIS A 90 2.63 2.44 3.59
C HIS A 90 2.41 3.37 4.79
N GLU A 91 2.78 2.96 6.00
CA GLU A 91 2.71 3.79 7.20
C GLU A 91 3.62 5.02 7.10
N GLU A 92 4.86 4.85 6.64
CA GLU A 92 5.77 5.96 6.38
C GLU A 92 5.21 6.91 5.31
N HIS A 93 4.56 6.36 4.28
CA HIS A 93 3.92 7.18 3.26
C HIS A 93 2.74 7.97 3.80
N MET A 94 1.91 7.37 4.65
CA MET A 94 0.83 8.05 5.35
C MET A 94 1.36 9.19 6.23
N HIS A 95 2.40 8.93 7.03
CA HIS A 95 3.02 9.94 7.88
C HIS A 95 3.51 11.14 7.07
N ARG A 96 4.29 10.88 6.02
CA ARG A 96 4.82 11.92 5.13
C ARG A 96 3.71 12.74 4.48
N MET A 97 2.63 12.10 4.05
CA MET A 97 1.49 12.82 3.48
C MET A 97 0.80 13.70 4.52
N SER A 98 0.65 13.23 5.76
CA SER A 98 0.10 14.03 6.86
C SER A 98 0.96 15.28 7.11
N GLU A 99 2.28 15.11 7.22
CA GLU A 99 3.22 16.22 7.40
C GLU A 99 3.16 17.22 6.23
N GLU A 100 3.13 16.73 4.99
CA GLU A 100 3.04 17.58 3.80
C GLU A 100 1.72 18.36 3.75
N CYS A 101 0.61 17.80 4.25
CA CYS A 101 -0.66 18.52 4.41
C CYS A 101 -0.58 19.60 5.49
N GLU A 102 0.04 19.30 6.64
CA GLU A 102 0.22 20.26 7.74
C GLU A 102 1.12 21.44 7.33
N LEU A 103 2.16 21.16 6.53
CA LEU A 103 3.05 22.16 5.97
C LEU A 103 2.45 22.97 4.80
N GLY A 104 1.22 22.64 4.38
CA GLY A 104 0.57 23.28 3.23
C GLY A 104 1.28 23.01 1.89
N LEU A 105 2.04 21.91 1.81
CA LEU A 105 2.61 21.40 0.55
C LEU A 105 1.59 20.56 -0.22
N ARG A 106 0.57 20.05 0.47
CA ARG A 106 -0.60 19.39 -0.09
C ARG A 106 -1.89 20.09 0.31
N ASP A 107 -2.92 19.92 -0.51
CA ASP A 107 -4.28 20.29 -0.12
C ASP A 107 -4.85 19.28 0.89
N LYS A 108 -6.06 19.55 1.39
CA LYS A 108 -6.73 18.69 2.38
C LYS A 108 -7.14 17.32 1.81
N GLN A 109 -7.05 17.15 0.50
CA GLN A 109 -7.31 15.90 -0.20
C GLN A 109 -6.00 15.11 -0.41
N GLY A 110 -4.85 15.67 -0.06
CA GLY A 110 -3.54 15.03 -0.25
C GLY A 110 -2.97 15.21 -1.66
N ASN A 111 -3.50 16.10 -2.49
CA ASN A 111 -2.90 16.46 -3.76
C ASN A 111 -1.74 17.43 -3.54
N LEU A 112 -0.64 17.27 -4.28
CA LEU A 112 0.48 18.21 -4.23
C LEU A 112 0.05 19.58 -4.75
N LEU A 113 0.32 20.62 -3.98
CA LEU A 113 0.10 22.00 -4.40
C LEU A 113 1.25 22.43 -5.34
N PRO A 114 0.97 23.27 -6.35
CA PRO A 114 2.01 23.82 -7.21
C PRO A 114 3.03 24.60 -6.36
N ARG A 115 4.33 24.31 -6.52
CA ARG A 115 5.37 25.17 -5.95
C ARG A 115 5.27 26.54 -6.61
N HIS A 116 4.92 27.58 -5.85
CA HIS A 116 5.17 28.95 -6.27
C HIS A 116 6.69 29.14 -6.26
N GLN A 117 7.32 29.11 -7.44
CA GLN A 117 8.65 29.68 -7.61
C GLN A 117 8.52 31.21 -7.58
N PRO A 118 9.39 31.91 -6.84
CA PRO A 118 9.45 33.38 -6.87
C PRO A 118 9.87 33.91 -8.25
#